data_AF-A0A8T3U032-F1
#
_entry.id   AF-A0A8T3U032-F1
#
_cell.length_a   1.000
_cell.length_b   1.000
_cell.length_c   1.000
_cell.angle_alpha   90.00
_cell.angle_beta   90.00
_cell.angle_gamma   90.00
#
_symmetry.space_group_name_H-M   'P 1'
#
loop_
_entity.id
_entity.type
_entity.pdbx_description
1 polymer ?
#
loop_
_entity_poly.entity_id
_entity_poly.type
_entity_poly.pdbx_seq_one_letter_code
_entity_poly.pdbx_strand_id
1 'polypeptide(L)'
;MRKVAKNAIHVDIANAKLNILVIGGGRMGKAFIKGLSHSTNHNIYLAESNLERKNELKVDFDLNISNSENQIEDFLSLSDIIILCVKPQTFKLLQDDLKNKISEKQTVLSIMAGITTDKLCNSLNIENSVRIMPNTPGQLGEGISVWFSKNNINNEVKLNIETILESLGDHIKVDNEDIIDKATAISGSGPGYIYYFMEVMKRSCKEIGMDDKLSNDLIVKTFMGSAILANLSNKEFSDLKKEVTSPNGTTEAALNVMKKNNFEETIISGIKAAYNRAKELNND
;
A
#
# COMPACT_ATOMS: atom_id res chain seq x y z
N MET A 1 -5.68 -8.22 22.53
CA MET A 1 -5.58 -6.75 22.37
C MET A 1 -6.64 -6.33 21.36
N ARG A 2 -7.90 -6.31 21.80
CA ARG A 2 -8.80 -5.15 21.73
C ARG A 2 -8.67 -4.36 20.42
N LYS A 3 -9.62 -4.63 19.52
CA LYS A 3 -10.20 -3.69 18.55
C LYS A 3 -10.05 -2.29 19.12
N VAL A 4 -9.08 -1.54 18.62
CA VAL A 4 -9.19 -0.09 18.63
C VAL A 4 -10.47 0.17 17.87
N ALA A 5 -11.44 0.77 18.55
CA ALA A 5 -12.72 1.12 17.97
C ALA A 5 -12.47 2.13 16.83
N LYS A 6 -12.14 1.62 15.63
CA LYS A 6 -12.74 2.18 14.45
C LYS A 6 -14.22 2.00 14.71
N ASN A 7 -14.95 3.10 14.80
CA ASN A 7 -16.36 3.07 14.48
C ASN A 7 -16.44 2.45 13.09
N ALA A 8 -16.54 1.12 13.05
CA ALA A 8 -17.23 0.42 12.00
C ALA A 8 -18.66 0.92 12.13
N ILE A 9 -18.90 2.10 11.59
CA ILE A 9 -20.12 2.28 10.84
C ILE A 9 -19.98 1.18 9.78
N HIS A 10 -20.55 0.01 10.09
CA HIS A 10 -21.04 -0.89 9.07
C HIS A 10 -22.00 -0.03 8.28
N VAL A 11 -21.46 0.69 7.32
CA VAL A 11 -22.24 1.26 6.24
C VAL A 11 -22.59 0.03 5.43
N ASP A 12 -23.65 -0.66 5.87
CA ASP A 12 -24.46 -1.53 5.02
C ASP A 12 -25.16 -0.64 3.96
N ILE A 13 -24.39 0.13 3.20
CA ILE A 13 -24.78 0.42 1.84
C ILE A 13 -24.36 -0.85 1.13
N ALA A 14 -25.35 -1.65 0.74
CA ALA A 14 -25.14 -2.73 -0.20
C ALA A 14 -24.58 -2.12 -1.49
N ASN A 15 -23.27 -1.91 -1.55
CA ASN A 15 -22.58 -1.57 -2.78
C ASN A 15 -22.85 -2.72 -3.75
N ALA A 16 -23.17 -2.36 -4.99
CA ALA A 16 -23.47 -3.33 -6.02
C ALA A 16 -22.36 -4.39 -6.07
N LYS A 17 -22.74 -5.65 -6.28
CA LYS A 17 -21.76 -6.73 -6.44
C LYS A 17 -20.92 -6.46 -7.69
N LEU A 18 -19.68 -6.01 -7.50
CA LEU A 18 -18.71 -5.76 -8.57
C LEU A 18 -17.96 -7.02 -9.00
N ASN A 19 -17.57 -7.03 -10.26
CA ASN A 19 -16.59 -7.93 -10.85
C ASN A 19 -15.22 -7.22 -10.89
N ILE A 20 -14.25 -7.73 -10.13
CA ILE A 20 -12.93 -7.11 -9.95
C ILE A 20 -11.86 -8.03 -10.54
N LEU A 21 -11.15 -7.55 -11.56
CA LEU A 21 -9.99 -8.22 -12.12
C LEU A 21 -8.69 -7.67 -11.52
N VAL A 22 -7.93 -8.52 -10.86
CA VAL A 22 -6.58 -8.23 -10.38
C VAL A 22 -5.57 -8.79 -11.39
N ILE A 23 -4.76 -7.92 -11.99
CA ILE A 23 -3.67 -8.31 -12.90
C ILE A 23 -2.36 -8.26 -12.13
N GLY A 24 -1.76 -9.42 -11.88
CA GLY A 24 -0.56 -9.61 -11.06
C GLY A 24 -0.90 -10.05 -9.64
N GLY A 25 -0.49 -11.26 -9.27
CA GLY A 25 -0.71 -11.88 -7.96
C GLY A 25 0.44 -11.73 -6.98
N GLY A 26 1.39 -10.81 -7.22
CA GLY A 26 2.48 -10.52 -6.28
C GLY A 26 1.99 -10.06 -4.91
N ARG A 27 2.91 -9.61 -4.04
CA ARG A 27 2.58 -9.23 -2.64
C ARG A 27 1.34 -8.33 -2.49
N MET A 28 1.23 -7.28 -3.31
CA MET A 28 0.07 -6.38 -3.25
C MET A 28 -1.16 -6.93 -3.96
N GLY A 29 -1.01 -7.67 -5.06
CA GLY A 29 -2.13 -8.37 -5.68
C GLY A 29 -2.79 -9.36 -4.72
N LYS A 30 -1.98 -10.17 -4.01
CA LYS A 30 -2.44 -11.04 -2.92
C LYS A 30 -3.11 -10.24 -1.79
N ALA A 31 -2.61 -9.04 -1.47
CA ALA A 31 -3.22 -8.17 -0.46
C ALA A 31 -4.65 -7.75 -0.86
N PHE A 32 -4.84 -7.26 -2.09
CA PHE A 32 -6.17 -6.88 -2.60
C PHE A 32 -7.11 -8.07 -2.62
N ILE A 33 -6.67 -9.19 -3.19
CA ILE A 33 -7.46 -10.42 -3.23
C ILE A 33 -7.91 -10.80 -1.82
N LYS A 34 -6.96 -10.90 -0.88
CA LYS A 34 -7.26 -11.28 0.50
C LYS A 34 -8.21 -10.30 1.17
N GLY A 35 -7.98 -8.99 1.03
CA GLY A 35 -8.84 -7.95 1.60
C GLY A 35 -10.27 -8.09 1.08
N LEU A 36 -10.41 -8.07 -0.25
CA LEU A 36 -11.70 -8.13 -0.93
C LEU A 36 -12.48 -9.42 -0.65
N SER A 37 -11.80 -10.57 -0.57
CA SER A 37 -12.44 -11.86 -0.22
C SER A 37 -13.02 -11.89 1.19
N HIS A 38 -12.49 -11.10 2.14
CA HIS A 38 -13.00 -11.05 3.52
C HIS A 38 -14.02 -9.93 3.74
N SER A 39 -13.90 -8.82 3.01
CA SER A 39 -14.67 -7.60 3.30
C SER A 39 -15.84 -7.35 2.35
N THR A 40 -15.96 -8.09 1.24
CA THR A 40 -16.95 -7.77 0.19
C THR A 40 -17.60 -9.00 -0.44
N ASN A 41 -18.80 -8.82 -0.99
CA ASN A 41 -19.50 -9.82 -1.80
C ASN A 41 -19.08 -9.82 -3.29
N HIS A 42 -17.93 -9.22 -3.63
CA HIS A 42 -17.46 -9.05 -5.01
C HIS A 42 -17.03 -10.38 -5.65
N ASN A 43 -17.16 -10.48 -6.98
CA ASN A 43 -16.50 -11.54 -7.74
C ASN A 43 -15.08 -11.09 -8.04
N ILE A 44 -14.09 -11.92 -7.68
CA ILE A 44 -12.68 -11.58 -7.88
C ILE A 44 -12.07 -12.53 -8.92
N TYR A 45 -11.45 -11.93 -9.93
CA TYR A 45 -10.72 -12.60 -11.00
C TYR A 45 -9.24 -12.29 -10.86
N LEU A 46 -8.37 -13.27 -11.12
CA LEU A 46 -6.92 -13.09 -11.10
C LEU A 46 -6.31 -13.47 -12.44
N ALA A 47 -5.55 -12.53 -13.02
CA ALA A 47 -4.59 -12.80 -14.08
C ALA A 47 -3.17 -12.79 -13.51
N GLU A 48 -2.52 -13.95 -13.42
CA GLU A 48 -1.15 -14.12 -12.92
C GLU A 48 -0.39 -15.05 -13.88
N SER A 49 0.78 -14.60 -14.33
CA SER A 49 1.61 -15.31 -15.31
C SER A 49 2.51 -16.36 -14.67
N ASN A 50 2.84 -16.22 -13.38
CA ASN A 50 3.59 -17.22 -12.64
C ASN A 50 2.68 -18.35 -12.14
N LEU A 51 2.82 -19.55 -12.72
CA LEU A 51 1.96 -20.70 -12.43
C LEU A 51 2.00 -21.16 -10.97
N GLU A 52 3.17 -21.12 -10.31
CA GLU A 52 3.32 -21.52 -8.91
C GLU A 52 2.50 -20.59 -8.00
N ARG A 53 2.71 -19.28 -8.12
CA ARG A 53 1.96 -18.28 -7.35
C ARG A 53 0.47 -18.33 -7.64
N LYS A 54 0.10 -18.58 -8.89
CA LYS A 54 -1.28 -18.75 -9.32
C LYS A 54 -1.95 -19.92 -8.61
N ASN A 55 -1.27 -21.06 -8.49
CA ASN A 55 -1.78 -22.23 -7.79
C ASN A 55 -1.88 -21.99 -6.27
N GLU A 56 -0.90 -21.32 -5.67
CA GLU A 56 -0.98 -20.90 -4.26
C GLU A 56 -2.21 -20.04 -3.99
N LEU A 57 -2.47 -19.03 -4.85
CA LEU A 57 -3.61 -18.12 -4.68
C LEU A 57 -4.96 -18.77 -4.95
N LYS A 58 -5.03 -19.81 -5.80
CA LYS A 58 -6.24 -20.63 -6.00
C LYS A 58 -6.66 -21.33 -4.73
N VAL A 59 -5.70 -21.99 -4.07
CA VAL A 59 -5.95 -22.74 -2.85
C VAL A 59 -6.39 -21.81 -1.72
N ASP A 60 -5.77 -20.63 -1.62
CA ASP A 60 -6.03 -19.70 -0.53
C ASP A 60 -7.41 -19.01 -0.60
N PHE A 61 -8.04 -18.86 -1.78
CA PHE A 61 -9.13 -17.88 -1.96
C PHE A 61 -10.36 -18.30 -2.80
N ASP A 62 -10.50 -19.56 -3.22
CA ASP A 62 -11.64 -20.07 -4.05
C ASP A 62 -12.02 -19.13 -5.22
N LEU A 63 -10.99 -18.69 -5.94
CA LEU A 63 -11.11 -17.66 -6.96
C LEU A 63 -11.36 -18.28 -8.34
N ASN A 64 -12.08 -17.54 -9.18
CA ASN A 64 -12.18 -17.81 -10.63
C ASN A 64 -10.86 -17.43 -11.31
N ILE A 65 -9.81 -18.21 -11.05
CA ILE A 65 -8.48 -18.02 -11.62
C ILE A 65 -8.38 -18.90 -12.87
N SER A 66 -8.12 -18.29 -14.02
CA SER A 66 -7.94 -19.01 -15.30
C SER A 66 -6.86 -20.09 -15.19
N ASN A 67 -6.82 -21.10 -16.06
CA ASN A 67 -5.75 -22.13 -16.11
C ASN A 67 -4.76 -21.91 -17.27
N SER A 68 -4.97 -20.92 -18.14
CA SER A 68 -4.13 -20.68 -19.32
C SER A 68 -3.20 -19.47 -19.16
N GLU A 69 -2.22 -19.36 -20.06
CA GLU A 69 -1.24 -18.26 -20.12
C GLU A 69 -1.83 -16.97 -20.73
N ASN A 70 -2.92 -17.03 -21.52
CA ASN A 70 -3.47 -15.88 -22.25
C ASN A 70 -5.01 -15.79 -22.19
N GLN A 71 -5.58 -15.18 -21.14
CA GLN A 71 -7.02 -14.86 -21.05
C GLN A 71 -7.32 -13.60 -20.21
N ILE A 72 -6.43 -12.60 -20.20
CA ILE A 72 -6.81 -11.31 -19.61
C ILE A 72 -8.11 -10.80 -20.27
N GLU A 73 -8.27 -11.00 -21.57
CA GLU A 73 -9.47 -10.64 -22.34
C GLU A 73 -10.78 -11.22 -21.77
N ASP A 74 -10.78 -12.49 -21.38
CA ASP A 74 -11.98 -13.18 -20.88
C ASP A 74 -12.53 -12.51 -19.63
N PHE A 75 -11.64 -12.18 -18.70
CA PHE A 75 -12.02 -11.49 -17.46
C PHE A 75 -12.20 -9.99 -17.66
N LEU A 76 -11.47 -9.40 -18.60
CA LEU A 76 -11.54 -7.98 -18.88
C LEU A 76 -12.96 -7.59 -19.28
N SER A 77 -13.60 -8.34 -20.16
CA SER A 77 -14.97 -8.05 -20.62
C SER A 77 -16.04 -8.16 -19.52
N LEU A 78 -15.78 -8.95 -18.49
CA LEU A 78 -16.70 -9.19 -17.37
C LEU A 78 -16.51 -8.20 -16.21
N SER A 79 -15.38 -7.50 -16.16
CA SER A 79 -14.97 -6.75 -14.98
C SER A 79 -15.47 -5.31 -14.98
N ASP A 80 -15.95 -4.83 -13.84
CA ASP A 80 -16.26 -3.42 -13.62
C ASP A 80 -14.99 -2.65 -13.23
N ILE A 81 -14.09 -3.31 -12.50
CA ILE A 81 -12.85 -2.72 -11.98
C ILE A 81 -11.66 -3.60 -12.35
N ILE A 82 -10.59 -2.96 -12.83
CA ILE A 82 -9.33 -3.60 -13.21
C ILE A 82 -8.22 -3.03 -12.34
N ILE A 83 -7.57 -3.86 -11.53
CA ILE A 83 -6.47 -3.47 -10.65
C ILE A 83 -5.14 -3.97 -11.22
N LEU A 84 -4.31 -3.04 -11.67
CA LEU A 84 -2.98 -3.31 -12.22
C LEU A 84 -1.96 -3.41 -11.07
N CYS A 85 -1.69 -4.65 -10.65
CA CYS A 85 -0.78 -5.05 -9.57
C CYS A 85 0.54 -5.65 -10.08
N VAL A 86 0.94 -5.32 -11.31
CA VAL A 86 2.20 -5.75 -11.92
C VAL A 86 3.31 -4.74 -11.70
N LYS A 87 4.54 -5.10 -12.05
CA LYS A 87 5.65 -4.13 -12.11
C LYS A 87 5.54 -3.29 -13.40
N PRO A 88 6.06 -2.04 -13.42
CA PRO A 88 6.08 -1.21 -14.63
C PRO A 88 6.72 -1.90 -15.85
N GLN A 89 7.77 -2.69 -15.65
CA GLN A 89 8.43 -3.43 -16.74
C GLN A 89 7.51 -4.50 -17.33
N THR A 90 6.77 -5.21 -16.48
CA THR A 90 5.75 -6.17 -16.90
C THR A 90 4.60 -5.45 -17.60
N PHE A 91 4.23 -4.26 -17.16
CA PHE A 91 3.18 -3.48 -17.81
C PHE A 91 3.52 -3.09 -19.25
N LYS A 92 4.77 -2.69 -19.50
CA LYS A 92 5.24 -2.39 -20.86
C LYS A 92 5.06 -3.56 -21.83
N LEU A 93 5.08 -4.81 -21.34
CA LEU A 93 4.88 -6.00 -22.15
C LEU A 93 3.39 -6.34 -22.37
N LEU A 94 2.49 -5.95 -21.46
CA LEU A 94 1.04 -6.27 -21.58
C LEU A 94 0.19 -5.13 -22.12
N GLN A 95 0.69 -3.89 -22.11
CA GLN A 95 -0.14 -2.71 -22.41
C GLN A 95 -0.80 -2.79 -23.78
N ASP A 96 -0.13 -3.36 -24.79
CA ASP A 96 -0.67 -3.52 -26.14
C ASP A 96 -1.82 -4.54 -26.18
N ASP A 97 -1.78 -5.56 -25.33
CA ASP A 97 -2.85 -6.53 -25.18
C ASP A 97 -4.08 -5.94 -24.49
N LEU A 98 -3.93 -4.86 -23.73
CA LEU A 98 -5.04 -4.17 -23.05
C LEU A 98 -5.58 -2.97 -23.84
N LYS A 99 -4.75 -2.40 -24.72
CA LYS A 99 -5.06 -1.17 -25.45
C LYS A 99 -6.33 -1.32 -26.26
N ASN A 100 -7.23 -0.34 -26.16
CA ASN A 100 -8.55 -0.34 -26.82
C ASN A 100 -9.51 -1.46 -26.38
N LYS A 101 -9.19 -2.25 -25.36
CA LYS A 101 -10.07 -3.33 -24.85
C LYS A 101 -10.77 -2.97 -23.54
N ILE A 102 -10.46 -1.79 -22.99
CA ILE A 102 -11.06 -1.28 -21.77
C ILE A 102 -12.14 -0.28 -22.15
N SER A 103 -13.37 -0.57 -21.74
CA SER A 103 -14.55 0.27 -21.93
C SER A 103 -14.55 1.47 -20.98
N GLU A 104 -15.16 2.58 -21.39
CA GLU A 104 -15.36 3.78 -20.55
C GLU A 104 -16.18 3.51 -19.28
N LYS A 105 -16.94 2.41 -19.24
CA LYS A 105 -17.69 1.99 -18.05
C LYS A 105 -16.79 1.33 -16.99
N GLN A 106 -15.61 0.87 -17.37
CA GLN A 106 -14.69 0.17 -16.49
C GLN A 106 -13.76 1.15 -15.80
N THR A 107 -13.42 0.87 -14.55
CA THR A 107 -12.47 1.69 -13.79
C THR A 107 -11.13 0.99 -13.68
N VAL A 108 -10.07 1.65 -14.16
CA VAL A 108 -8.70 1.15 -14.04
C VAL A 108 -8.03 1.76 -12.81
N LEU A 109 -7.61 0.89 -11.88
CA LEU A 109 -6.80 1.22 -10.72
C LEU A 109 -5.37 0.73 -10.96
N SER A 110 -4.37 1.54 -10.65
CA SER A 110 -2.97 1.16 -10.79
C SER A 110 -2.20 1.42 -9.52
N ILE A 111 -1.41 0.43 -9.10
CA ILE A 111 -0.46 0.56 -7.99
C ILE A 111 1.00 0.66 -8.46
N MET A 112 1.19 0.88 -9.75
CA MET A 112 2.52 0.87 -10.36
C MET A 112 3.26 2.16 -10.00
N ALA A 113 4.35 2.03 -9.25
CA ALA A 113 5.28 3.13 -9.06
C ALA A 113 5.88 3.57 -10.41
N GLY A 114 5.97 4.87 -10.67
CA GLY A 114 6.57 5.37 -11.91
C GLY A 114 5.61 5.51 -13.10
N ILE A 115 4.37 5.02 -13.01
CA ILE A 115 3.40 5.16 -14.11
C ILE A 115 2.35 6.18 -13.72
N THR A 116 2.40 7.36 -14.35
CA THR A 116 1.41 8.40 -14.10
C THR A 116 0.07 8.04 -14.70
N THR A 117 -1.01 8.65 -14.21
CA THR A 117 -2.35 8.46 -14.81
C THR A 117 -2.38 8.85 -16.28
N ASP A 118 -1.66 9.92 -16.66
CA ASP A 118 -1.49 10.33 -18.06
C ASP A 118 -0.79 9.27 -18.92
N LYS A 119 0.35 8.75 -18.46
CA LYS A 119 1.07 7.67 -19.16
C LYS A 119 0.18 6.45 -19.32
N LEU A 120 -0.52 6.05 -18.25
CA LEU A 120 -1.41 4.89 -18.25
C LEU A 120 -2.57 5.05 -19.23
N CYS A 121 -3.25 6.20 -19.18
CA CYS A 121 -4.35 6.54 -20.07
C CYS A 121 -3.92 6.51 -21.54
N ASN A 122 -2.76 7.09 -21.85
CA ASN A 122 -2.21 7.10 -23.21
C ASN A 122 -1.83 5.69 -23.69
N SER A 123 -1.21 4.88 -22.82
CA SER A 123 -0.83 3.49 -23.13
C SER A 123 -2.05 2.63 -23.44
N LEU A 124 -3.13 2.77 -22.67
CA LEU A 124 -4.33 1.94 -22.78
C LEU A 124 -5.39 2.49 -23.74
N ASN A 125 -5.21 3.75 -24.18
CA ASN A 125 -6.20 4.53 -24.91
C ASN A 125 -7.54 4.64 -24.15
N ILE A 126 -7.47 5.11 -22.92
CA ILE A 126 -8.63 5.37 -22.05
C ILE A 126 -8.58 6.80 -21.52
N GLU A 127 -9.73 7.38 -21.19
CA GLU A 127 -9.79 8.77 -20.74
C GLU A 127 -9.39 8.96 -19.28
N ASN A 128 -9.70 7.98 -18.43
CA ASN A 128 -9.54 8.10 -16.99
C ASN A 128 -8.86 6.86 -16.39
N SER A 129 -8.07 7.08 -15.35
CA SER A 129 -7.48 6.03 -14.52
C SER A 129 -7.21 6.58 -13.12
N VAL A 130 -7.08 5.66 -12.16
CA VAL A 130 -6.80 5.98 -10.77
C VAL A 130 -5.43 5.43 -10.42
N ARG A 131 -4.54 6.30 -9.94
CA ARG A 131 -3.24 5.91 -9.38
C ARG A 131 -3.34 5.81 -7.87
N ILE A 132 -2.80 4.74 -7.33
CA ILE A 132 -2.89 4.37 -5.92
C ILE A 132 -1.49 4.03 -5.44
N MET A 133 -1.09 4.55 -4.29
CA MET A 133 0.14 4.16 -3.60
C MET A 133 -0.23 3.51 -2.27
N PRO A 134 -0.46 2.18 -2.26
CA PRO A 134 -0.65 1.43 -1.02
C PRO A 134 0.71 1.10 -0.39
N ASN A 135 0.68 0.49 0.80
CA ASN A 135 1.88 -0.05 1.44
C ASN A 135 1.67 -1.48 1.96
N THR A 136 2.77 -2.16 2.30
CA THR A 136 2.76 -3.58 2.62
C THR A 136 1.94 -3.99 3.86
N PRO A 137 1.80 -3.16 4.92
CA PRO A 137 0.87 -3.45 6.01
C PRO A 137 -0.58 -3.67 5.57
N GLY A 138 -0.96 -3.23 4.36
CA GLY A 138 -2.30 -3.48 3.81
C GLY A 138 -2.65 -4.96 3.62
N GLN A 139 -1.68 -5.87 3.59
CA GLN A 139 -1.92 -7.33 3.63
C GLN A 139 -2.63 -7.81 4.92
N LEU A 140 -2.64 -6.96 5.95
CA LEU A 140 -3.29 -7.18 7.24
C LEU A 140 -4.51 -6.26 7.44
N GLY A 141 -4.87 -5.43 6.46
CA GLY A 141 -5.90 -4.39 6.63
C GLY A 141 -5.44 -3.18 7.47
N GLU A 142 -4.14 -3.08 7.76
CA GLU A 142 -3.53 -2.02 8.58
C GLU A 142 -2.63 -1.11 7.73
N GLY A 143 -2.91 -1.04 6.43
CA GLY A 143 -2.21 -0.22 5.47
C GLY A 143 -2.72 1.21 5.42
N ILE A 144 -2.03 2.02 4.62
CA ILE A 144 -2.52 3.32 4.17
C ILE A 144 -2.31 3.45 2.66
N SER A 145 -3.35 3.87 1.95
CA SER A 145 -3.32 4.09 0.50
C SER A 145 -3.59 5.55 0.16
N VAL A 146 -2.66 6.21 -0.52
CA VAL A 146 -2.93 7.54 -1.10
C VAL A 146 -3.31 7.37 -2.55
N TRP A 147 -4.38 8.02 -3.01
CA TRP A 147 -4.90 7.80 -4.36
C TRP A 147 -5.38 9.07 -5.05
N PHE A 148 -5.24 9.08 -6.37
CA PHE A 148 -5.56 10.19 -7.27
C PHE A 148 -6.30 9.64 -8.50
N SER A 149 -7.31 10.37 -8.96
CA SER A 149 -8.03 10.07 -10.22
C SER A 149 -7.73 11.19 -11.21
N LYS A 150 -7.36 10.83 -12.46
CA LYS A 150 -7.04 11.81 -13.50
C LYS A 150 -8.17 12.80 -13.76
N ASN A 151 -9.38 12.26 -13.98
CA ASN A 151 -10.59 13.04 -14.18
C ASN A 151 -11.50 12.95 -12.96
N ASN A 152 -12.45 13.88 -12.90
CA ASN A 152 -13.56 13.79 -11.95
C ASN A 152 -14.34 12.49 -12.18
N ILE A 153 -14.53 11.75 -11.10
CA ILE A 153 -15.34 10.54 -11.05
C ILE A 153 -16.64 10.84 -10.31
N ASN A 154 -17.71 10.16 -10.71
CA ASN A 154 -18.98 10.26 -10.00
C ASN A 154 -18.87 9.62 -8.60
N ASN A 155 -19.88 9.87 -7.76
CA ASN A 155 -19.89 9.38 -6.37
C ASN A 155 -19.92 7.86 -6.26
N GLU A 156 -20.53 7.16 -7.22
CA GLU A 156 -20.62 5.70 -7.23
C GLU A 156 -19.24 5.06 -7.46
N VAL A 157 -18.53 5.51 -8.50
CA VAL A 157 -17.16 5.07 -8.80
C VAL A 157 -16.22 5.41 -7.65
N LYS A 158 -16.37 6.62 -7.07
CA LYS A 158 -15.60 7.02 -5.89
C LYS A 158 -15.82 6.05 -4.73
N LEU A 159 -17.08 5.77 -4.38
CA LEU A 159 -17.42 4.88 -3.27
C LEU A 159 -16.88 3.46 -3.50
N ASN A 160 -16.97 2.94 -4.73
CA ASN A 160 -16.42 1.64 -5.08
C ASN A 160 -14.89 1.58 -4.87
N ILE A 161 -14.15 2.63 -5.25
CA ILE A 161 -12.71 2.73 -5.02
C ILE A 161 -12.40 2.79 -3.52
N GLU A 162 -13.13 3.61 -2.77
CA GLU A 162 -12.97 3.75 -1.31
C GLU A 162 -13.19 2.40 -0.62
N THR A 163 -14.29 1.69 -0.91
CA THR A 163 -14.55 0.36 -0.37
C THR A 163 -13.47 -0.67 -0.72
N ILE A 164 -12.92 -0.63 -1.94
CA ILE A 164 -11.79 -1.49 -2.32
C ILE A 164 -10.56 -1.18 -1.46
N LEU A 165 -10.25 0.09 -1.25
CA LEU A 165 -9.06 0.50 -0.50
C LEU A 165 -9.21 0.30 1.00
N GLU A 166 -10.42 0.42 1.55
CA GLU A 166 -10.75 0.08 2.93
C GLU A 166 -10.41 -1.37 3.28
N SER A 167 -10.48 -2.29 2.31
CA SER A 167 -10.05 -3.68 2.50
C SER A 167 -8.55 -3.84 2.80
N LEU A 168 -7.75 -2.82 2.49
CA LEU A 168 -6.32 -2.74 2.79
C LEU A 168 -6.01 -1.84 4.00
N GLY A 169 -6.98 -1.12 4.56
CA GLY A 169 -6.78 -0.18 5.65
C GLY A 169 -7.25 1.23 5.31
N ASP A 170 -6.59 2.25 5.85
CA ASP A 170 -7.01 3.64 5.64
C ASP A 170 -6.63 4.14 4.25
N HIS A 171 -7.37 5.13 3.75
CA HIS A 171 -7.06 5.73 2.45
C HIS A 171 -7.25 7.24 2.45
N ILE A 172 -6.50 7.92 1.58
CA ILE A 172 -6.56 9.36 1.40
C ILE A 172 -6.65 9.66 -0.09
N LYS A 173 -7.78 10.25 -0.51
CA LYS A 173 -7.90 10.84 -1.84
C LYS A 173 -7.14 12.16 -1.87
N VAL A 174 -6.39 12.41 -2.92
CA VAL A 174 -5.68 13.69 -3.16
C VAL A 174 -6.09 14.30 -4.48
N ASP A 175 -5.97 15.62 -4.59
CA ASP A 175 -6.35 16.38 -5.79
C ASP A 175 -5.17 16.60 -6.76
N ASN A 176 -3.96 16.20 -6.38
CA ASN A 176 -2.75 16.35 -7.19
C ASN A 176 -1.94 15.05 -7.21
N GLU A 177 -1.66 14.55 -8.41
CA GLU A 177 -0.91 13.31 -8.60
C GLU A 177 0.51 13.34 -8.03
N ASP A 178 1.20 14.49 -7.99
CA ASP A 178 2.55 14.62 -7.40
C ASP A 178 2.58 14.29 -5.90
N ILE A 179 1.43 14.35 -5.22
CA ILE A 179 1.31 13.90 -3.83
C ILE A 179 1.49 12.38 -3.72
N ILE A 180 1.18 11.61 -4.78
CA ILE A 180 1.40 10.16 -4.80
C ILE A 180 2.90 9.83 -4.69
N ASP A 181 3.77 10.57 -5.37
CA ASP A 181 5.22 10.34 -5.28
C ASP A 181 5.78 10.76 -3.92
N LYS A 182 5.24 11.83 -3.32
CA LYS A 182 5.56 12.21 -1.93
C LYS A 182 5.10 11.14 -0.94
N ALA A 183 3.89 10.62 -1.11
CA ALA A 183 3.37 9.53 -0.30
C ALA A 183 4.21 8.26 -0.44
N THR A 184 4.70 7.96 -1.65
CA THR A 184 5.62 6.84 -1.91
C THR A 184 6.84 6.91 -1.00
N ALA A 185 7.47 8.08 -0.90
CA ALA A 185 8.66 8.29 -0.08
C ALA A 185 8.40 8.14 1.43
N ILE A 186 7.16 8.34 1.87
CA ILE A 186 6.76 8.27 3.29
C ILE A 186 6.11 6.93 3.63
N SER A 187 4.92 6.63 3.10
CA SER A 187 4.14 5.44 3.47
C SER A 187 4.48 4.21 2.65
N GLY A 188 4.83 4.38 1.36
CA GLY A 188 5.19 3.27 0.46
C GLY A 188 6.53 2.64 0.85
N SER A 189 7.57 3.48 1.00
CA SER A 189 8.91 3.08 1.44
C SER A 189 9.05 3.00 2.97
N GLY A 190 8.14 3.63 3.72
CA GLY A 190 8.11 3.69 5.17
C GLY A 190 8.35 2.37 5.91
N PRO A 191 7.65 1.27 5.56
CA PRO A 191 7.89 -0.03 6.16
C PRO A 191 9.37 -0.46 6.09
N GLY A 192 10.06 -0.15 5.00
CA GLY A 192 11.50 -0.42 4.86
C GLY A 192 12.35 0.33 5.89
N TYR A 193 12.02 1.61 6.15
CA TYR A 193 12.72 2.40 7.18
C TYR A 193 12.48 1.84 8.58
N ILE A 194 11.24 1.45 8.87
CA ILE A 194 10.85 0.86 10.14
C ILE A 194 11.57 -0.47 10.37
N TYR A 195 11.59 -1.36 9.37
CA TYR A 195 12.29 -2.64 9.49
C TYR A 195 13.81 -2.45 9.63
N TYR A 196 14.39 -1.50 8.90
CA TYR A 196 15.81 -1.17 9.07
C TYR A 196 16.12 -0.66 10.48
N PHE A 197 15.26 0.19 11.05
CA PHE A 197 15.46 0.67 12.42
C PHE A 197 15.30 -0.47 13.44
N MET A 198 14.31 -1.35 13.26
CA MET A 198 14.15 -2.57 14.08
C MET A 198 15.37 -3.50 14.00
N GLU A 199 15.94 -3.68 12.80
CA GLU A 199 17.15 -4.48 12.58
C GLU A 199 18.35 -3.91 13.35
N VAL A 200 18.56 -2.59 13.28
CA VAL A 200 19.64 -1.91 14.01
C VAL A 200 19.42 -2.01 15.53
N MET A 201 18.18 -1.83 16.02
CA MET A 201 17.86 -2.02 17.44
C MET A 201 18.15 -3.45 17.90
N LYS A 202 17.80 -4.45 17.08
CA LYS A 202 18.07 -5.86 17.38
C LYS A 202 19.57 -6.13 17.49
N ARG A 203 20.39 -5.53 16.62
CA ARG A 203 21.85 -5.59 16.75
C ARG A 203 22.33 -4.96 18.07
N SER A 204 21.81 -3.81 18.46
CA SER A 204 22.17 -3.17 19.73
C SER A 204 21.75 -4.00 20.95
N CYS A 205 20.59 -4.67 20.92
CA CYS A 205 20.18 -5.59 21.98
C CYS A 205 21.20 -6.73 22.18
N LYS A 206 21.73 -7.28 21.08
CA LYS A 206 22.79 -8.29 21.14
C LYS A 206 24.08 -7.75 21.77
N GLU A 207 24.48 -6.53 21.41
CA GLU A 207 25.69 -5.88 21.94
C GLU A 207 25.61 -5.63 23.44
N ILE A 208 24.40 -5.38 23.98
CA ILE A 208 24.17 -5.21 25.42
C ILE A 208 23.79 -6.52 26.15
N GLY A 209 23.94 -7.67 25.47
CA GLY A 209 23.80 -9.00 26.09
C GLY A 209 22.37 -9.51 26.26
N MET A 210 21.41 -9.04 25.45
CA MET A 210 20.02 -9.51 25.50
C MET A 210 19.80 -10.77 24.66
N ASP A 211 18.85 -11.60 25.10
CA ASP A 211 18.34 -12.75 24.34
C ASP A 211 17.58 -12.30 23.08
N ASP A 212 17.69 -13.08 21.99
CA ASP A 212 17.11 -12.74 20.69
C ASP A 212 15.58 -12.66 20.73
N LYS A 213 14.93 -13.62 21.39
CA LYS A 213 13.47 -13.69 21.45
C LYS A 213 12.91 -12.51 22.24
N LEU A 214 13.48 -12.25 23.43
CA LEU A 214 13.09 -11.09 24.24
C LEU A 214 13.30 -9.78 23.48
N SER A 215 14.41 -9.66 22.75
CA SER A 215 14.71 -8.47 21.94
C SER A 215 13.66 -8.24 20.85
N ASN A 216 13.28 -9.28 20.11
CA ASN A 216 12.25 -9.19 19.08
C ASN A 216 10.91 -8.72 19.68
N ASP A 217 10.48 -9.34 20.78
CA ASP A 217 9.21 -9.02 21.43
C ASP A 217 9.18 -7.55 21.91
N LEU A 218 10.25 -7.10 22.56
CA LEU A 218 10.37 -5.72 23.03
C LEU A 218 10.37 -4.70 21.88
N ILE A 219 11.16 -4.95 20.83
CA ILE A 219 11.25 -4.06 19.68
C ILE A 219 9.88 -3.94 19.00
N VAL A 220 9.26 -5.06 18.63
CA VAL A 220 7.97 -5.05 17.92
C VAL A 220 6.89 -4.36 18.74
N LYS A 221 6.81 -4.65 20.05
CA LYS A 221 5.80 -4.03 20.92
C LYS A 221 6.04 -2.54 21.15
N THR A 222 7.30 -2.10 21.24
CA THR A 222 7.63 -0.67 21.36
C THR A 222 7.19 0.12 20.14
N PHE A 223 7.46 -0.36 18.92
CA PHE A 223 7.01 0.32 17.71
C PHE A 223 5.48 0.33 17.60
N MET A 224 4.84 -0.82 17.80
CA MET A 224 3.38 -0.93 17.71
C MET A 224 2.68 -0.04 18.73
N GLY A 225 3.11 -0.09 20.00
CA GLY A 225 2.53 0.73 21.07
C GLY A 225 2.74 2.23 20.85
N SER A 226 3.93 2.64 20.37
CA SER A 226 4.24 4.04 20.08
C SER A 226 3.40 4.57 18.90
N ALA A 227 3.24 3.78 17.84
CA ALA A 227 2.42 4.15 16.70
C ALA A 227 0.93 4.25 17.06
N ILE A 228 0.41 3.31 17.86
CA ILE A 228 -0.97 3.37 18.36
C ILE A 228 -1.19 4.61 19.24
N LEU A 229 -0.26 4.89 20.17
CA LEU A 229 -0.35 6.05 21.04
C LEU A 229 -0.35 7.35 20.22
N ALA A 230 0.52 7.45 19.22
CA ALA A 230 0.58 8.59 18.31
C ALA A 230 -0.73 8.75 17.52
N ASN A 231 -1.30 7.66 17.00
CA ASN A 231 -2.55 7.69 16.23
C ASN A 231 -3.78 8.09 17.07
N LEU A 232 -3.80 7.74 18.36
CA LEU A 232 -4.90 8.08 19.29
C LEU A 232 -4.70 9.44 19.98
N SER A 233 -3.56 10.09 19.77
CA SER A 233 -3.19 11.33 20.42
C SER A 233 -3.47 12.53 19.53
N ASN A 234 -3.89 13.64 20.12
CA ASN A 234 -3.97 14.95 19.44
C ASN A 234 -2.68 15.78 19.64
N LYS A 235 -1.61 15.18 20.17
CA LYS A 235 -0.33 15.84 20.44
C LYS A 235 0.61 15.70 19.24
N GLU A 236 1.44 16.72 19.05
CA GLU A 236 2.57 16.66 18.11
C GLU A 236 3.58 15.57 18.52
N PHE A 237 4.25 14.97 17.55
CA PHE A 237 5.29 13.95 17.82
C PHE A 237 6.42 14.48 18.70
N SER A 238 6.74 15.77 18.60
CA SER A 238 7.74 16.40 19.47
C SER A 238 7.34 16.40 20.94
N ASP A 239 6.04 16.47 21.24
CA ASP A 239 5.56 16.49 22.62
C ASP A 239 5.45 15.08 23.20
N LEU A 240 4.99 14.11 22.40
CA LEU A 240 5.08 12.67 22.76
C LEU A 240 6.53 12.26 23.08
N LYS A 241 7.50 12.74 22.28
CA LYS A 241 8.93 12.53 22.55
C LYS A 241 9.37 13.17 23.88
N LYS A 242 8.97 14.41 24.17
CA LYS A 242 9.32 15.10 25.42
C LYS A 242 8.78 14.34 26.64
N GLU A 243 7.56 13.81 26.56
CA GLU A 243 6.93 13.09 27.67
C GLU A 243 7.68 11.82 28.12
N VAL A 244 8.43 11.20 27.21
CA VAL A 244 9.26 10.02 27.50
C VAL A 244 10.75 10.37 27.71
N THR A 245 11.08 11.67 27.75
CA THR A 245 12.45 12.17 27.92
C THR A 245 12.59 12.92 29.24
N SER A 246 12.95 12.21 30.30
CA SER A 246 13.28 12.84 31.59
C SER A 246 14.67 13.48 31.57
N PRO A 247 14.89 14.61 32.26
CA PRO A 247 16.21 15.21 32.41
C PRO A 247 17.21 14.24 33.02
N ASN A 248 18.40 14.13 32.44
CA ASN A 248 19.45 13.15 32.77
C ASN A 248 19.01 11.67 32.67
N GLY A 249 17.92 11.40 31.95
CA GLY A 249 17.37 10.06 31.75
C GLY A 249 18.06 9.27 30.62
N THR A 250 17.71 7.99 30.52
CA THR A 250 18.25 7.08 29.49
C THR A 250 17.83 7.50 28.07
N THR A 251 16.58 7.96 27.88
CA THR A 251 16.09 8.48 26.60
C THR A 251 16.89 9.70 26.15
N GLU A 252 17.13 10.65 27.06
CA GLU A 252 17.91 11.86 26.77
C GLU A 252 19.34 11.51 26.34
N ALA A 253 20.00 10.62 27.09
CA ALA A 253 21.35 10.15 26.77
C ALA A 253 21.43 9.55 25.35
N ALA A 254 20.48 8.68 24.98
CA ALA A 254 20.42 8.08 23.66
C ALA A 254 20.17 9.11 22.55
N LEU A 255 19.19 10.00 22.73
CA LEU A 255 18.85 11.04 21.75
C LEU A 255 20.00 12.03 21.53
N ASN A 256 20.75 12.38 22.58
CA ASN A 256 21.93 13.23 22.47
C ASN A 256 23.02 12.60 21.59
N VAL A 257 23.25 11.28 21.73
CA VAL A 257 24.18 10.55 20.86
C VAL A 257 23.67 10.50 19.42
N MET A 258 22.38 10.21 19.21
CA MET A 258 21.78 10.20 17.86
C MET A 258 21.93 11.57 17.17
N LYS A 259 21.62 12.65 17.89
CA LYS A 259 21.77 14.02 17.39
C LYS A 259 23.22 14.36 17.05
N LYS A 260 24.17 14.01 17.92
CA LYS A 260 25.61 14.20 17.67
C LYS A 260 26.10 13.47 16.41
N ASN A 261 25.45 12.36 16.05
CA ASN A 261 25.78 11.56 14.87
C ASN A 261 24.92 11.89 13.63
N ASN A 262 24.27 13.06 13.60
CA ASN A 262 23.47 13.54 12.46
C ASN A 262 22.35 12.57 12.03
N PHE A 263 21.72 11.92 13.01
CA PHE A 263 20.64 10.97 12.74
C PHE A 263 19.47 11.65 12.01
N GLU A 264 19.09 12.86 12.40
CA GLU A 264 17.97 13.61 11.80
C GLU A 264 18.23 13.89 10.31
N GLU A 265 19.42 14.37 9.97
CA GLU A 265 19.85 14.66 8.60
C GLU A 265 19.93 13.38 7.75
N THR A 266 20.33 12.26 8.35
CA THR A 266 20.38 10.95 7.69
C THR A 266 18.98 10.48 7.30
N ILE A 267 18.00 10.61 8.19
CA ILE A 267 16.60 10.25 7.88
C ILE A 267 16.02 11.19 6.82
N ILE A 268 16.23 12.50 6.95
CA ILE A 268 15.75 13.49 5.96
C ILE A 268 16.33 13.23 4.57
N SER A 269 17.63 12.98 4.48
CA SER A 269 18.29 12.70 3.20
C SER A 269 17.84 11.37 2.59
N GLY A 270 17.65 10.33 3.39
CA GLY A 270 17.09 9.05 2.94
C GLY A 270 15.68 9.18 2.35
N ILE A 271 14.78 9.90 3.02
CA ILE A 271 13.42 10.15 2.52
C ILE A 271 13.46 10.98 1.22
N LYS A 272 14.31 12.02 1.15
CA LYS A 272 14.48 12.80 -0.09
C LYS A 272 15.02 11.95 -1.23
N ALA A 273 15.93 11.02 -0.96
CA ALA A 273 16.44 10.09 -1.96
C ALA A 273 15.32 9.16 -2.48
N ALA A 274 14.45 8.66 -1.60
CA ALA A 274 13.29 7.86 -2.02
C ALA A 274 12.31 8.68 -2.89
N TYR A 275 12.04 9.94 -2.52
CA TYR A 275 11.20 10.83 -3.33
C TYR A 275 11.81 11.10 -4.71
N ASN A 276 13.11 11.43 -4.76
CA ASN A 276 13.81 11.65 -6.02
C ASN A 276 13.77 10.40 -6.90
N ARG A 277 13.99 9.21 -6.30
CA ARG A 277 13.90 7.94 -7.04
C ARG A 277 12.49 7.68 -7.58
N ALA A 278 11.45 7.99 -6.82
CA ALA A 278 10.06 7.87 -7.30
C ALA A 278 9.82 8.76 -8.53
N LYS A 279 10.36 9.99 -8.53
CA LYS A 279 10.30 10.89 -9.70
C LYS A 279 11.10 10.40 -10.90
N GLU A 280 12.29 9.85 -10.68
CA GLU A 280 13.09 9.25 -11.76
C GLU A 280 12.34 8.11 -12.44
N LEU A 281 11.69 7.24 -11.66
CA LEU A 281 10.86 6.15 -12.20
C LEU A 281 9.68 6.66 -13.04
N ASN A 282 9.18 7.87 -12.77
CA ASN A 282 8.15 8.50 -13.61
C ASN A 282 8.69 8.96 -14.97
N ASN A 283 10.01 9.09 -15.16
CA ASN A 283 10.60 9.52 -16.43
C ASN A 283 11.08 8.34 -17.28
N ASP A 284 11.29 7.17 -16.67
CA ASP A 284 11.61 5.89 -17.35
C ASP A 284 10.39 5.26 -18.07
#